data_AF-A0A1I3UKK8-F1
#
_entry.id   AF-A0A1I3UKK8-F1
#
_cell.length_a   1.000
_cell.length_b   1.000
_cell.length_c   1.000
_cell.angle_alpha   90.00
_cell.angle_beta   90.00
_cell.angle_gamma   90.00
#
_symmetry.space_group_name_H-M   'P 1'
#
loop_
_entity.id
_entity.type
_entity.pdbx_description
1 polymer ?
#
loop_
_entity_poly.entity_id
_entity_poly.type
_entity_poly.pdbx_seq_one_letter_code
_entity_poly.pdbx_strand_id
1 'polypeptide(L)' 'MNVHPILKKTMSLVTPDMHSRRRCALTDAIDSLLNGASATVTALGRGIASPAKEKHRIKRADRL' A
#
# COMPACT_ATOMS: atom_id res chain seq x y z
N MET A 1 -13.46 11.68 -9.74
CA MET A 1 -13.83 10.70 -8.68
C MET A 1 -12.80 10.80 -7.58
N ASN A 2 -13.21 10.88 -6.31
CA ASN A 2 -12.27 10.74 -5.20
C ASN A 2 -11.92 9.27 -5.05
N VAL A 3 -10.70 8.89 -5.47
CA VAL A 3 -10.25 7.49 -5.50
C VAL A 3 -9.99 6.95 -4.08
N HIS A 4 -9.41 7.77 -3.18
CA HIS A 4 -9.07 7.33 -1.82
C HIS A 4 -10.27 6.87 -0.96
N PRO A 5 -11.43 7.57 -0.94
CA PRO A 5 -12.62 7.10 -0.21
C PRO A 5 -13.14 5.76 -0.73
N ILE A 6 -13.15 5.57 -2.06
CA ILE A 6 -13.59 4.33 -2.68
C ILE A 6 -12.63 3.21 -2.28
N LEU A 7 -11.32 3.44 -2.40
CA LEU A 7 -10.30 2.46 -2.05
C LEU A 7 -10.43 2.03 -0.58
N LYS A 8 -10.57 2.98 0.34
CA LYS A 8 -10.71 2.70 1.78
C LYS A 8 -11.96 1.88 2.10
N LYS A 9 -13.08 2.17 1.43
CA LYS A 9 -14.34 1.41 1.57
C LYS A 9 -14.18 -0.01 1.04
N THR A 10 -13.59 -0.17 -0.15
CA THR A 10 -13.33 -1.47 -0.76
C THR A 10 -12.38 -2.31 0.10
N MET A 11 -11.28 -1.72 0.59
CA MET A 11 -10.34 -2.44 1.46
C MET A 11 -10.99 -2.93 2.75
N SER A 12 -11.86 -2.12 3.36
CA SER A 12 -12.61 -2.53 4.55
C SER A 12 -13.60 -3.67 4.26
N LEU A 13 -14.23 -3.64 3.08
CA LEU A 13 -15.19 -4.65 2.65
C LEU A 13 -14.53 -5.99 2.31
N VAL A 14 -13.39 -5.97 1.60
CA VAL A 14 -12.75 -7.19 1.07
C VAL A 14 -11.72 -7.82 2.02
N THR A 15 -11.30 -7.11 3.07
CA THR A 15 -10.28 -7.61 4.02
C THR A 15 -10.72 -7.56 5.50
N PRO A 16 -11.94 -7.99 5.88
CA PRO A 16 -12.47 -7.79 7.24
C PRO A 16 -11.56 -8.33 8.35
N ASP A 17 -10.99 -9.52 8.17
CA ASP A 17 -10.15 -10.20 9.17
C ASP A 17 -8.64 -9.92 9.03
N MET A 18 -8.24 -9.11 8.06
CA MET A 18 -6.82 -8.79 7.85
C MET A 18 -6.29 -7.91 8.98
N HIS A 19 -5.14 -8.29 9.54
CA HIS A 19 -4.46 -7.49 10.56
C HIS A 19 -4.21 -6.06 10.07
N SER A 20 -4.47 -5.07 10.94
CA SER A 20 -4.45 -3.64 10.61
C SER A 20 -3.18 -3.18 9.90
N ARG A 21 -2.00 -3.65 10.34
CA ARG A 21 -0.71 -3.34 9.69
C ARG A 21 -0.60 -3.87 8.26
N ARG A 22 -1.13 -5.06 7.96
CA ARG A 22 -1.14 -5.62 6.60
C ARG A 22 -2.11 -4.84 5.72
N ARG A 23 -3.30 -4.50 6.23
CA ARG A 23 -4.26 -3.65 5.51
C ARG A 23 -3.69 -2.26 5.18
N CYS A 24 -2.93 -1.67 6.10
CA CYS A 24 -2.21 -0.42 5.86
C CYS A 24 -1.15 -0.57 4.77
N ALA A 25 -0.32 -1.63 4.84
CA ALA A 25 0.68 -1.90 3.80
C ALA A 25 0.04 -2.09 2.42
N LEU A 26 -1.12 -2.76 2.35
CA LEU A 26 -1.87 -2.98 1.11
C LEU A 26 -2.34 -1.66 0.52
N THR A 27 -2.88 -0.80 1.38
CA THR A 27 -3.36 0.53 0.98
C THR A 27 -2.18 1.38 0.48
N ASP A 28 -1.06 1.41 1.19
CA ASP A 28 0.16 2.13 0.78
C ASP A 28 0.69 1.64 -0.58
N ALA A 29 0.65 0.32 -0.82
CA ALA A 29 1.10 -0.28 -2.08
C ALA A 29 0.16 0.09 -3.25
N ILE A 30 -1.15 0.11 -3.01
CA ILE A 30 -2.12 0.54 -4.04
C ILE A 30 -1.99 2.05 -4.30
N ASP A 31 -1.83 2.87 -3.26
CA ASP A 31 -1.58 4.30 -3.45
C ASP A 31 -0.29 4.54 -4.25
N SER A 32 0.75 3.73 -4.03
CA SER A 32 1.98 3.75 -4.83
C SER A 32 1.73 3.43 -6.31
N LEU A 33 0.90 2.42 -6.61
CA LEU A 33 0.46 2.10 -7.98
C LEU A 33 -0.33 3.25 -8.62
N LEU A 34 -1.26 3.83 -7.87
CA LEU A 34 -2.08 4.94 -8.35
C LEU A 34 -1.24 6.18 -8.68
N ASN A 35 -0.12 6.36 -7.98
CA ASN A 35 0.86 7.41 -8.25
C ASN A 35 1.85 7.06 -9.38
N GLY A 36 1.66 5.94 -10.08
CA GLY A 36 2.43 5.55 -11.27
C GLY A 36 3.61 4.62 -11.01
N ALA A 37 3.73 4.03 -9.82
CA ALA A 37 4.74 2.99 -9.58
C ALA A 37 4.44 1.74 -10.42
N SER A 38 5.49 1.01 -10.83
CA SER A 38 5.33 -0.30 -11.46
C SER A 38 4.86 -1.35 -10.44
N ALA A 39 4.15 -2.38 -10.90
CA ALA A 39 3.65 -3.49 -10.08
C ALA A 39 4.75 -4.50 -9.68
N THR A 40 5.86 -4.01 -9.12
CA THR A 40 6.93 -4.84 -8.53
C THR A 40 7.15 -4.45 -7.08
N VAL A 41 7.45 -5.41 -6.20
CA VAL A 41 7.60 -5.17 -4.75
C VAL A 41 8.57 -4.01 -4.45
N THR A 42 9.67 -3.93 -5.20
CA THR A 42 10.67 -2.86 -5.07
C THR A 42 10.12 -1.51 -5.49
N ALA A 43 9.45 -1.40 -6.64
CA ALA A 43 8.89 -0.15 -7.12
C ALA A 43 7.75 0.35 -6.22
N LEU A 44 6.86 -0.56 -5.80
CA LEU A 44 5.80 -0.27 -4.84
C LEU A 44 6.37 0.30 -3.55
N GLY A 45 7.34 -0.38 -2.95
CA GLY A 45 8.01 0.08 -1.73
C GLY A 45 8.70 1.43 -1.88
N ARG A 46 9.32 1.71 -3.04
CA ARG A 46 9.94 3.01 -3.33
C ARG A 46 8.94 4.15 -3.48
N GLY A 47 7.73 3.87 -3.97
CA GLY A 47 6.67 4.87 -4.09
C GLY A 47 5.89 5.13 -2.80
N ILE A 48 6.09 4.35 -1.73
CA ILE A 48 5.50 4.64 -0.42
C ILE A 48 6.16 5.90 0.16
N ALA A 49 5.38 6.96 0.39
CA ALA A 49 5.81 8.19 1.04
C ALA A 49 5.92 7.97 2.55
N SER A 50 7.14 7.76 3.05
CA SER A 50 7.41 7.56 4.48
C SER A 50 8.83 8.00 4.83
N PRO A 51 9.08 8.56 6.03
CA PRO A 51 10.44 8.93 6.47
C PRO A 51 11.36 7.72 6.71
N ALA A 52 10.82 6.49 6.64
CA ALA A 52 11.62 5.28 6.81
C ALA A 52 12.62 5.06 5.65
N LYS A 53 13.78 4.48 5.97
CA LYS A 53 14.79 4.09 4.96
C LYS A 53 14.14 3.24 3.86
N GLU A 54 14.62 3.40 2.62
CA GLU A 54 14.09 2.69 1.44
C GLU A 54 13.95 1.18 1.67
N LYS A 55 14.96 0.53 2.26
CA LYS A 55 14.91 -0.90 2.59
C LYS A 55 13.69 -1.29 3.44
N HIS A 56 13.25 -0.41 4.36
CA HIS A 56 12.10 -0.68 5.22
C HIS A 56 10.77 -0.47 4.49
N ARG A 57 10.73 0.44 3.51
CA ARG A 57 9.55 0.66 2.67
C ARG A 57 9.34 -0.50 1.71
N ILE A 58 10.42 -1.03 1.11
CA ILE A 58 10.39 -2.27 0.31
C ILE A 58 9.96 -3.46 1.17
N LYS A 59 10.54 -3.63 2.37
CA LYS A 59 10.11 -4.68 3.31
C LYS A 59 8.65 -4.56 3.74
N ARG A 60 8.07 -3.35 3.76
CA ARG A 60 6.65 -3.17 4.06
C ARG A 60 5.78 -3.72 2.92
N ALA A 61 6.13 -3.42 1.68
CA ALA A 61 5.45 -3.96 0.50
C ALA A 61 5.63 -5.49 0.37
N ASP A 62 6.78 -6.02 0.78
CA ASP A 62 7.10 -7.46 0.76
C ASP A 62 6.37 -8.27 1.84
N ARG A 63 6.09 -7.66 3.01
CA ARG A 63 5.40 -8.31 4.14
C ARG A 63 3.88 -8.36 3.99
N LEU A 64 3.36 -7.94 2.84
CA LEU A 64 1.94 -8.01 2.52
C LEU A 64 1.47 -9.44 2.40
#